data_AF-X1D3V5-F1
#
_entry.id   AF-X1D3V5-F1
#
_cell.length_a   1.000
_cell.length_b   1.000
_cell.length_c   1.000
_cell.angle_alpha   90.00
_cell.angle_beta   90.00
_cell.angle_gamma   90.00
#
_symmetry.space_group_name_H-M   'P 1'
#
loop_
_entity.id
_entity.type
_entity.pdbx_description
1 polymer ?
#
loop_
_entity_poly.entity_id
_entity_poly.type
_entity_poly.pdbx_seq_one_letter_code
_entity_poly.pdbx_strand_id
1 'polypeptide(L)'
;MPLNANDSEMVLIAYNWDIIRRLMWNYVGIVRKDNRLRLAQNHLAQIQREINEHYPNISLNSDLLELRNLATVAELIVNCALKRHESTGLHFNIDHPQKDDDRW
;
A
#
# COMPACT_ATOMS: atom_id res chain seq x y z
N MET A 1 31.79 5.46 10.89
CA MET A 1 31.79 4.14 10.23
C MET A 1 30.84 4.22 9.05
N PRO A 2 31.24 3.89 7.82
CA PRO A 2 30.28 3.82 6.72
C PRO A 2 29.32 2.65 7.01
N LEU A 3 28.02 2.89 6.88
CA LEU A 3 27.03 1.81 6.84
C LEU A 3 27.46 0.84 5.74
N ASN A 4 27.56 -0.44 6.07
CA ASN A 4 27.77 -1.44 5.04
C ASN A 4 26.55 -1.43 4.09
N ALA A 5 26.71 -1.90 2.84
CA ALA A 5 25.62 -1.87 1.86
C ALA A 5 24.37 -2.63 2.36
N ASN A 6 24.59 -3.73 3.07
CA ASN A 6 23.53 -4.56 3.65
C ASN A 6 22.67 -3.82 4.69
N ASP A 7 23.28 -2.98 5.54
CA ASP A 7 22.58 -2.16 6.54
C ASP A 7 21.74 -1.09 5.85
N SER A 8 22.23 -0.54 4.73
CA SER A 8 21.51 0.48 3.94
C SER A 8 20.28 -0.13 3.25
N GLU A 9 20.39 -1.34 2.74
CA GLU A 9 19.29 -2.11 2.14
C GLU A 9 18.23 -2.47 3.19
N MET A 10 18.66 -2.92 4.37
CA MET A 10 17.74 -3.22 5.48
C MET A 10 16.99 -1.99 5.99
N VAL A 11 17.65 -0.82 6.03
CA VAL A 11 17.00 0.45 6.36
C VAL A 11 15.93 0.80 5.32
N LEU A 12 16.21 0.63 4.02
CA LEU A 12 15.25 0.86 2.95
C LEU A 12 14.02 -0.05 3.07
N ILE A 13 14.24 -1.34 3.39
CA ILE A 13 13.15 -2.31 3.55
C ILE A 13 12.28 -1.92 4.74
N ALA A 14 12.89 -1.68 5.90
CA ALA A 14 12.16 -1.32 7.12
C ALA A 14 11.38 0.00 6.96
N TYR A 15 11.98 0.98 6.28
CA TYR A 15 11.34 2.26 5.98
C TYR A 15 10.09 2.10 5.11
N ASN A 16 10.20 1.39 3.99
CA ASN A 16 9.06 1.16 3.09
C ASN A 16 7.95 0.37 3.77
N TRP A 17 8.31 -0.59 4.62
CA TRP A 17 7.35 -1.36 5.41
C TRP A 17 6.52 -0.47 6.35
N ASP A 18 7.17 0.46 7.06
CA ASP A 18 6.49 1.44 7.93
C ASP A 18 5.60 2.39 7.11
N ILE A 19 6.07 2.88 5.96
CA ILE A 19 5.26 3.72 5.08
C ILE A 19 3.99 3.00 4.66
N ILE A 20 4.09 1.77 4.14
CA ILE A 20 2.92 1.03 3.67
C ILE A 20 1.90 0.89 4.81
N ARG A 21 2.35 0.51 6.01
CA ARG A 21 1.45 0.38 7.17
C ARG A 21 0.76 1.69 7.52
N ARG A 22 1.49 2.81 7.52
CA ARG A 22 0.91 4.14 7.79
C ARG A 22 -0.06 4.58 6.71
N LEU A 23 0.22 4.31 5.44
CA LEU A 23 -0.70 4.62 4.33
C LEU A 23 -2.01 3.83 4.49
N MET A 24 -1.91 2.53 4.75
CA MET A 24 -3.09 1.67 4.93
C MET A 24 -3.92 2.10 6.14
N TRP A 25 -3.26 2.45 7.26
CA TRP A 25 -3.93 2.96 8.45
C TRP A 25 -4.65 4.31 8.21
N ASN A 26 -3.94 5.27 7.60
CA ASN A 26 -4.44 6.64 7.48
C ASN A 26 -5.49 6.82 6.37
N TYR A 27 -5.39 6.05 5.28
CA TYR A 27 -6.19 6.27 4.07
C TYR A 27 -7.11 5.11 3.69
N VAL A 28 -6.86 3.91 4.22
CA VAL A 28 -7.54 2.67 3.81
C VAL A 28 -8.19 1.95 5.01
N GLY A 29 -8.39 2.67 6.12
CA GLY A 29 -9.14 2.22 7.29
C GLY A 29 -10.64 2.06 7.04
N ILE A 30 -11.44 2.02 8.11
CA ILE A 30 -12.90 1.79 8.03
C ILE A 30 -13.58 2.89 7.20
N VAL A 31 -13.26 4.16 7.49
CA VAL A 31 -13.81 5.33 6.79
C VAL A 31 -12.86 5.76 5.68
N ARG A 32 -13.33 5.70 4.44
CA ARG A 32 -12.57 5.99 3.23
C ARG A 32 -13.10 7.23 2.52
N LYS A 33 -12.25 7.79 1.66
CA LYS A 33 -12.57 8.91 0.77
C LYS A 33 -11.80 8.72 -0.53
N ASP A 34 -12.42 8.96 -1.67
CA ASP A 34 -11.86 8.67 -2.99
C ASP A 34 -10.52 9.36 -3.22
N ASN A 35 -10.39 10.62 -2.78
CA ASN A 35 -9.14 11.36 -2.91
C ASN A 35 -8.01 10.76 -2.06
N ARG A 36 -8.29 10.26 -0.85
CA ARG A 36 -7.32 9.61 0.04
C ARG A 36 -6.91 8.25 -0.48
N LEU A 37 -7.86 7.50 -1.05
CA LEU A 37 -7.56 6.23 -1.72
C LEU A 37 -6.66 6.44 -2.94
N ARG A 38 -6.91 7.49 -3.76
CA ARG A 38 -6.01 7.85 -4.88
C ARG A 38 -4.62 8.29 -4.39
N LEU A 39 -4.53 9.03 -3.28
CA LEU A 39 -3.24 9.33 -2.66
C LEU A 39 -2.52 8.04 -2.27
N ALA A 40 -3.18 7.14 -1.55
CA ALA A 40 -2.60 5.84 -1.18
C ALA A 40 -2.12 5.05 -2.41
N GLN A 41 -2.92 5.01 -3.48
CA GLN A 41 -2.56 4.35 -4.75
C GLN A 41 -1.28 4.94 -5.35
N ASN A 42 -1.18 6.27 -5.44
CA ASN A 42 -0.01 6.94 -6.01
C ASN A 42 1.26 6.67 -5.19
N HIS A 43 1.14 6.71 -3.86
CA HIS A 43 2.26 6.39 -2.96
C HIS A 43 2.69 4.92 -3.08
N LEU A 44 1.74 3.97 -3.09
CA LEU A 44 2.04 2.56 -3.28
C LEU A 44 2.69 2.28 -4.63
N ALA A 45 2.26 2.96 -5.70
CA ALA A 45 2.88 2.84 -7.02
C ALA A 45 4.32 3.34 -7.02
N GLN A 46 4.64 4.39 -6.26
CA GLN A 46 6.01 4.85 -6.08
C GLN A 46 6.86 3.82 -5.32
N ILE A 47 6.35 3.31 -4.19
CA ILE A 47 7.03 2.29 -3.39
C ILE A 47 7.32 1.04 -4.22
N GLN A 48 6.37 0.59 -5.04
CA GLN A 48 6.60 -0.55 -5.93
C GLN A 48 7.67 -0.28 -6.99
N ARG A 49 7.76 0.94 -7.54
CA ARG A 49 8.86 1.30 -8.44
C ARG A 49 10.21 1.24 -7.71
N GLU A 50 10.30 1.86 -6.54
CA GLU A 50 11.53 1.84 -5.73
C GLU A 50 11.96 0.41 -5.39
N ILE A 51 11.03 -0.45 -4.96
CA ILE A 51 11.32 -1.87 -4.69
C ILE A 51 11.86 -2.56 -5.95
N ASN A 52 11.24 -2.34 -7.12
CA ASN A 52 11.66 -2.98 -8.37
C ASN A 52 13.00 -2.45 -8.89
N GLU A 53 13.29 -1.17 -8.71
CA GLU A 53 14.56 -0.53 -9.10
C GLU A 53 15.73 -1.02 -8.24
N HIS A 54 15.51 -1.20 -6.94
CA HIS A 54 16.54 -1.68 -6.02
C HIS A 54 16.67 -3.21 -5.99
N TYR A 55 15.64 -3.94 -6.43
CA TYR A 55 15.60 -5.41 -6.41
C TYR A 55 16.86 -6.11 -6.95
N PRO A 56 17.44 -5.71 -8.10
CA PRO A 56 18.62 -6.40 -8.64
C PRO A 56 19.88 -6.23 -7.80
N ASN A 57 19.92 -5.21 -6.94
CA ASN A 57 21.09 -4.86 -6.14
C ASN A 57 21.03 -5.44 -4.73
N ILE A 58 19.85 -5.90 -4.28
CA ILE A 58 19.63 -6.45 -2.95
C ILE A 58 19.75 -7.97 -3.00
N SER A 59 20.50 -8.55 -2.07
CA SER A 59 20.55 -10.01 -1.93
C SER A 59 19.17 -10.55 -1.56
N LEU A 60 18.68 -11.55 -2.30
CA LEU A 60 17.36 -12.13 -2.03
C LEU A 60 17.27 -12.68 -0.61
N ASN A 61 16.36 -12.14 0.18
CA ASN A 61 16.10 -12.54 1.57
C ASN A 61 14.59 -12.49 1.88
N SER A 62 14.21 -12.97 3.07
CA SER A 62 12.80 -13.01 3.48
C SER A 62 12.18 -11.61 3.55
N ASP A 63 12.91 -10.64 4.11
CA ASP A 63 12.39 -9.28 4.35
C ASP A 63 12.02 -8.56 3.05
N LEU A 64 12.83 -8.73 2.00
CA LEU A 64 12.54 -8.19 0.67
C LEU A 64 11.30 -8.84 0.04
N LEU A 65 11.17 -10.16 0.16
CA LEU A 65 10.00 -10.89 -0.35
C LEU A 65 8.72 -10.50 0.38
N GLU A 66 8.80 -10.35 1.71
CA GLU A 66 7.69 -9.89 2.54
C GLU A 66 7.28 -8.47 2.19
N LEU A 67 8.23 -7.56 1.98
CA LEU A 67 7.95 -6.20 1.55
C LEU A 67 7.23 -6.17 0.19
N ARG A 68 7.70 -6.96 -0.78
CA ARG A 68 7.06 -7.08 -2.10
C ARG A 68 5.61 -7.56 -1.98
N ASN A 69 5.40 -8.64 -1.25
CA ASN A 69 4.07 -9.21 -1.04
C ASN A 69 3.15 -8.21 -0.33
N LEU A 70 3.65 -7.52 0.70
CA LEU A 70 2.91 -6.50 1.42
C LEU A 70 2.49 -5.35 0.48
N ALA A 71 3.41 -4.85 -0.35
CA ALA A 71 3.12 -3.78 -1.30
C ALA A 71 2.05 -4.20 -2.34
N THR A 72 2.16 -5.42 -2.88
CA THR A 72 1.17 -5.97 -3.82
C THR A 72 -0.21 -6.12 -3.18
N VAL A 73 -0.29 -6.69 -1.99
CA VAL A 73 -1.58 -6.86 -1.29
C VAL A 73 -2.20 -5.50 -0.95
N ALA A 74 -1.39 -4.54 -0.50
CA ALA A 74 -1.86 -3.18 -0.24
C ALA A 74 -2.43 -2.51 -1.50
N GLU A 75 -1.74 -2.64 -2.64
CA GLU A 75 -2.23 -2.12 -3.93
C GLU A 75 -3.56 -2.75 -4.33
N LEU A 76 -3.69 -4.08 -4.21
CA LEU A 76 -4.93 -4.78 -4.53
C LEU A 76 -6.09 -4.27 -3.67
N ILE A 77 -5.88 -4.10 -2.36
CA ILE A 77 -6.91 -3.58 -1.45
C ILE A 77 -7.33 -2.16 -1.86
N VAL A 78 -6.37 -1.29 -2.15
CA VAL A 78 -6.65 0.10 -2.56
C VAL A 78 -7.41 0.14 -3.90
N ASN A 79 -6.98 -0.66 -4.87
CA ASN A 79 -7.63 -0.74 -6.17
C ASN A 79 -9.06 -1.28 -6.06
N CYS A 80 -9.29 -2.30 -5.23
CA CYS A 80 -10.63 -2.79 -4.94
C CYS A 80 -11.49 -1.71 -4.26
N ALA A 81 -10.94 -0.99 -3.29
CA ALA A 81 -11.65 0.08 -2.60
C ALA A 81 -12.02 1.25 -3.53
N LEU A 82 -11.14 1.61 -4.47
CA LEU A 82 -11.40 2.65 -5.47
C LEU A 82 -12.47 2.25 -6.48
N LYS A 83 -12.56 0.96 -6.82
CA LYS A 83 -13.56 0.46 -7.78
C LYS A 83 -14.96 0.36 -7.16
N ARG A 84 -15.07 0.30 -5.84
CA ARG A 84 -16.35 0.13 -5.13
C ARG A 84 -16.94 1.50 -4.77
N HIS A 85 -17.91 1.93 -5.56
CA HIS A 85 -18.63 3.20 -5.37
C HIS A 85 -19.93 3.01 -4.57
N GLU A 86 -19.80 2.39 -3.39
CA GLU A 86 -20.91 2.21 -2.45
C GLU A 86 -20.35 1.97 -1.04
N SER A 87 -21.23 1.89 -0.04
CA SER A 87 -20.85 1.55 1.33
C SER A 87 -21.60 0.33 1.85
N THR A 88 -20.85 -0.75 2.13
CA THR A 88 -21.38 -2.01 2.68
C THR A 88 -20.45 -2.61 3.72
N GLY A 89 -20.99 -2.94 4.90
CA GLY A 89 -20.25 -3.58 5.99
C GLY A 89 -19.07 -2.72 6.48
N LEU A 90 -17.86 -3.29 6.49
CA LEU A 90 -16.62 -2.57 6.86
C LEU A 90 -16.04 -1.74 5.71
N HIS A 91 -16.66 -1.77 4.52
CA HIS A 91 -16.36 -0.88 3.43
C HIS A 91 -17.24 0.37 3.50
N PHE A 92 -16.80 1.42 4.18
CA PHE A 92 -17.50 2.71 4.22
C PHE A 92 -16.71 3.79 3.47
N ASN A 93 -17.30 4.37 2.43
CA ASN A 93 -16.74 5.47 1.65
C ASN A 93 -17.65 6.69 1.76
N ILE A 94 -17.13 7.81 2.27
CA ILE A 94 -17.94 8.99 2.55
C ILE A 94 -18.43 9.68 1.26
N ASP A 95 -17.73 9.48 0.15
CA ASP A 95 -18.13 10.01 -1.15
C ASP A 95 -19.26 9.16 -1.78
N HIS A 96 -19.45 7.92 -1.30
CA HIS A 96 -20.47 6.96 -1.74
C HIS A 96 -21.16 6.28 -0.52
N PRO A 97 -21.92 7.04 0.29
CA PRO A 97 -22.38 6.57 1.60
C PRO A 97 -23.53 5.56 1.55
N GLN A 98 -24.20 5.46 0.39
CA GLN A 98 -25.33 4.55 0.20
C GLN A 98 -24.86 3.18 -0.27
N LYS A 99 -25.60 2.15 0.11
CA LYS A 99 -25.47 0.80 -0.44
C LYS A 99 -26.08 0.78 -1.85
N ASP A 100 -25.45 0.09 -2.78
CA ASP A 100 -25.93 -0.06 -4.17
C ASP A 100 -26.19 -1.53 -4.48
N ASP A 101 -27.38 -2.02 -4.09
CA ASP A 101 -27.79 -3.42 -4.24
C ASP A 101 -28.06 -3.84 -5.70
N ASP A 102 -28.18 -2.88 -6.63
CA ASP A 102 -28.46 -3.17 -8.04
C ASP A 102 -27.17 -3.45 -8.83
N ARG A 103 -26.04 -2.89 -8.40
CA ARG A 103 -24.74 -3.02 -9.10
C ARG A 103 -23.71 -3.89 -8.36
N TRP A 104 -23.94 -4.25 -7.09
CA TRP A 104 -22.99 -4.96 -6.23
C TRP A 104 -23.65 -6.02 -5.35
#